data_AF-A0A7Y3X2K6-F1
#
_entry.id   AF-A0A7Y3X2K6-F1
#
_cell.length_a   1.000
_cell.length_b   1.000
_cell.length_c   1.000
_cell.angle_alpha   90.00
_cell.angle_beta   90.00
_cell.angle_gamma   90.00
#
_symmetry.space_group_name_H-M   'P 1'
#
loop_
_entity.id
_entity.type
_entity.pdbx_description
1 polymer ?
#
loop_
_entity_poly.entity_id
_entity_poly.type
_entity_poly.pdbx_seq_one_letter_code
_entity_poly.pdbx_strand_id
1 'polypeptide(L)' 'MIASISVFVFAFKNANIKDPELRRLSDSIIESQKREINQMKIMLKRMK' A
#
# COMPACT_ATOMS: atom_id res chain seq x y z
N MET A 1 9.84 -4.19 0.42
CA MET A 1 8.83 -3.10 0.46
C MET A 1 7.40 -3.63 0.30
N ILE A 2 7.05 -4.32 -0.80
CA ILE A 2 5.71 -4.92 -1.01
C ILE A 2 5.32 -5.91 0.12
N ALA A 3 6.26 -6.75 0.57
CA ALA A 3 6.00 -7.73 1.65
C ALA A 3 5.59 -7.08 2.99
N SER A 4 6.18 -5.94 3.34
CA SER A 4 5.89 -5.23 4.60
C SER A 4 4.49 -4.62 4.61
N ILE A 5 3.98 -4.20 3.45
CA ILE A 5 2.64 -3.59 3.32
C ILE A 5 1.54 -4.63 3.32
N SER A 6 1.73 -5.79 2.68
CA SER A 6 0.78 -6.90 2.76
C SER A 6 0.56 -7.31 4.22
N VAL A 7 1.65 -7.37 5.00
CA VAL A 7 1.60 -7.66 6.44
C VAL A 7 0.92 -6.53 7.21
N PHE A 8 1.23 -5.26 6.91
CA PHE A 8 0.59 -4.12 7.57
C PHE A 8 -0.91 -4.05 7.28
N VAL A 9 -1.34 -4.17 6.02
CA VAL A 9 -2.76 -4.18 5.62
C VAL A 9 -3.48 -5.39 6.21
N PHE A 10 -2.86 -6.57 6.25
CA PHE A 10 -3.44 -7.75 6.87
C PHE A 10 -3.58 -7.59 8.38
N ALA A 11 -2.55 -7.07 9.05
CA ALA A 11 -2.61 -6.71 10.47
C ALA A 11 -3.68 -5.65 10.72
N PHE A 12 -3.85 -4.67 9.82
CA PHE A 12 -4.85 -3.60 9.92
C PHE A 12 -6.29 -4.08 9.69
N LYS A 13 -6.49 -5.00 8.75
CA LYS A 13 -7.81 -5.61 8.47
C LYS A 13 -8.30 -6.46 9.64
N ASN A 14 -7.37 -7.10 10.37
CA ASN A 14 -7.68 -7.97 11.51
C ASN A 14 -7.62 -7.23 12.85
N ALA A 15 -6.82 -6.17 12.97
CA ALA A 15 -6.84 -5.29 14.12
C ALA A 15 -8.11 -4.43 14.03
N ASN A 16 -8.94 -4.46 15.07
CA ASN A 16 -10.12 -3.63 15.21
C ASN A 16 -9.71 -2.16 15.43
N ILE A 17 -9.12 -1.53 14.42
CA ILE A 17 -8.56 -0.19 14.50
C ILE A 17 -9.71 0.80 14.48
N LYS A 18 -10.07 1.25 15.67
CA LYS A 18 -11.08 2.28 15.93
C LYS A 18 -10.55 3.69 15.68
N ASP A 19 -9.23 3.85 15.55
CA ASP A 19 -8.60 5.16 15.37
C ASP A 19 -8.71 5.64 13.91
N PRO A 20 -9.48 6.71 13.64
CA PRO A 20 -9.69 7.24 12.30
C PRO A 20 -8.44 7.91 11.70
N GLU A 21 -7.51 8.40 12.52
CA GLU A 21 -6.27 9.03 12.05
C GLU A 21 -5.31 7.98 11.50
N LEU A 22 -5.19 6.86 12.21
CA LEU A 22 -4.37 5.74 11.79
C LEU A 22 -4.91 5.08 10.51
N ARG A 23 -6.24 5.04 10.34
CA ARG A 23 -6.89 4.58 9.10
C ARG A 23 -6.52 5.46 7.91
N ARG A 24 -6.57 6.78 8.07
CA ARG A 24 -6.19 7.74 7.02
C ARG A 24 -4.72 7.63 6.63
N LEU A 25 -3.83 7.47 7.61
CA LEU A 25 -2.41 7.24 7.34
C LEU A 25 -2.22 5.97 6.51
N SER A 26 -2.90 4.90 6.86
CA SER A 26 -2.84 3.63 6.14
C SER A 26 -3.33 3.76 4.70
N ASP A 27 -4.48 4.41 4.50
CA ASP A 27 -5.03 4.65 3.17
C ASP A 27 -4.08 5.50 2.31
N SER A 28 -3.45 6.52 2.89
CA SER A 28 -2.45 7.35 2.18
C SER A 28 -1.20 6.58 1.75
N ILE A 29 -0.72 5.66 2.61
CA ILE A 29 0.44 4.80 2.30
C ILE A 29 0.08 3.83 1.18
N ILE A 30 -1.11 3.21 1.23
CA ILE A 30 -1.60 2.29 0.20
C ILE A 30 -1.68 3.01 -1.16
N GLU A 31 -2.24 4.21 -1.20
CA GLU A 31 -2.37 4.97 -2.43
C GLU A 31 -1.01 5.39 -3.02
N SER A 32 -0.03 5.75 -2.19
CA SER A 32 1.32 6.05 -2.67
C SER A 32 1.99 4.83 -3.31
N GLN A 33 1.84 3.66 -2.68
CA GLN A 33 2.44 2.42 -3.15
C GLN A 33 1.77 1.89 -4.43
N LYS A 34 0.46 2.08 -4.61
CA LYS A 34 -0.22 1.80 -5.89
C LYS A 34 0.36 2.62 -7.03
N ARG A 35 0.67 3.90 -6.79
CA ARG A 35 1.30 4.78 -7.79
C ARG A 35 2.69 4.28 -8.16
N GLU A 36 3.52 3.93 -7.17
CA GLU A 36 4.86 3.37 -7.40
C GLU A 36 4.80 2.07 -8.22
N ILE A 37 3.93 1.13 -7.84
CA ILE A 37 3.74 -0.12 -8.59
C ILE A 37 3.31 0.16 -10.03
N ASN A 38 2.42 1.12 -10.25
CA ASN A 38 1.97 1.47 -11.60
C ASN A 38 3.12 2.06 -12.43
N GLN A 39 3.94 2.93 -11.84
CA GLN A 39 5.14 3.47 -12.50
C GLN A 39 6.12 2.35 -12.85
N MET A 40 6.37 1.41 -11.92
CA MET A 40 7.21 0.24 -12.18
C MET A 40 6.66 -0.63 -13.33
N LYS A 41 5.35 -0.87 -13.36
CA LYS A 41 4.70 -1.62 -14.46
C LYS A 41 4.87 -0.92 -15.81
N ILE A 42 4.75 0.41 -15.85
CA ILE A 42 4.98 1.20 -17.06
C ILE A 42 6.43 1.10 -17.51
N MET A 43 7.39 1.21 -16.59
CA MET A 43 8.82 1.05 -16.90
C MET A 43 9.11 -0.34 -17.48
N LEU A 44 8.60 -1.41 -16.86
CA LEU A 44 8.76 -2.77 -17.36
C LEU A 44 8.14 -2.95 -18.76
N LYS A 45 6.99 -2.31 -19.04
CA LYS A 45 6.37 -2.35 -20.37
C LYS A 45 7.21 -1.63 -21.43
N ARG A 46 8.01 -0.64 -21.06
CA ARG A 46 8.92 0.09 -21.96
C ARG A 46 10.23 -0.66 -22.23
N MET A 47 10.59 -1.61 -21.37
CA MET A 47 11.79 -2.44 -21.51
C MET A 47 11.54 -3.76 -22.28
N LYS A 48 10.29 -4.01 -22.68
CA LYS A 48 9.87 -5.11 -23.55
C LYS A 48 9.64 -4.59 -24.96
#